data_AF-A0A9B0F629-F1
#
_entry.id   AF-A0A9B0F629-F1
#
_cell.length_a   1.000
_cell.length_b   1.000
_cell.length_c   1.000
_cell.angle_alpha   90.00
_cell.angle_beta   90.00
_cell.angle_gamma   90.00
#
_symmetry.space_group_name_H-M   'P 1'
#
loop_
_entity.id
_entity.type
_entity.pdbx_description
1 polymer ?
#
loop_
_entity_poly.entity_id
_entity_poly.type
_entity_poly.pdbx_seq_one_letter_code
_entity_poly.pdbx_strand_id
1 'polypeptide(L)'
;MNSSGDLSQISDISRISRLNCSRIFGRIDSLQNLFEQQCSLSYNTSRNTTNQESNHLEKTVKCLASCEDSIGEHVKSKIILECIKETSMNVKETLSDDVVFKLKGLLSIHELNKYMHLPSTSKNIQEELCILGITDLPKYDLSYEEILDIKYCVETLLREKIHEFILRYEQLGGNLKEALRSIDGNMRKKMFEPHEIQIFQWKDKIEELCAQYEADILKCKALMNKWNTLKYKDVSKLYLEKAEHILLQAQVAEVQAKITKLSCIIKMYKETPITIDAFRTLNVAIDKKLFAILSEIKEKENLKKQYEKLQNTEYNEILKTYLHFCKAIEKKKQILEKL
;
A
#
# COMPACT_ATOMS: atom_id res chain seq x y z
N MET A 1 -38.49 47.44 -19.76
CA MET A 1 -38.03 47.14 -21.12
C MET A 1 -36.86 46.18 -21.00
N ASN A 2 -37.04 44.97 -21.55
CA ASN A 2 -36.08 43.91 -21.95
C ASN A 2 -35.00 43.47 -20.94
N SER A 3 -34.62 42.20 -20.75
CA SER A 3 -35.10 40.83 -21.07
C SER A 3 -33.97 39.89 -20.59
N SER A 4 -34.31 38.68 -20.11
CA SER A 4 -33.56 37.38 -20.22
C SER A 4 -32.03 37.38 -20.01
N GLY A 5 -31.37 36.53 -19.22
CA GLY A 5 -31.60 35.30 -18.46
C GLY A 5 -30.25 35.07 -17.73
N ASP A 6 -29.87 34.00 -17.06
CA ASP A 6 -30.45 32.71 -16.75
C ASP A 6 -29.62 32.21 -15.54
N LEU A 7 -30.29 31.48 -14.64
CA LEU A 7 -29.76 30.52 -13.67
C LEU A 7 -28.22 30.35 -13.50
N SER A 8 -27.71 30.68 -12.30
CA SER A 8 -26.72 29.84 -11.61
C SER A 8 -26.69 30.10 -10.10
N GLN A 9 -27.64 29.47 -9.40
CA GLN A 9 -27.41 29.02 -8.03
C GLN A 9 -26.42 27.86 -8.08
N ILE A 10 -25.13 28.14 -7.90
CA ILE A 10 -24.16 27.16 -7.38
C ILE A 10 -23.46 27.84 -6.21
N SER A 11 -24.14 27.77 -5.08
CA SER A 11 -23.59 27.99 -3.76
C SER A 11 -22.51 26.94 -3.45
N ASP A 12 -21.37 27.43 -2.98
CA ASP A 12 -20.59 26.85 -1.89
C ASP A 12 -19.95 25.47 -2.09
N ILE A 13 -18.97 25.40 -3.01
CA ILE A 13 -17.89 24.40 -2.93
C ILE A 13 -16.81 24.95 -2.00
N SER A 14 -17.01 24.80 -0.68
CA SER A 14 -15.90 24.89 0.28
C SER A 14 -16.31 24.35 1.65
N ARG A 15 -16.05 23.05 1.90
CA ARG A 15 -15.64 22.47 3.20
C ARG A 15 -15.60 20.93 3.10
N ILE A 16 -14.49 20.42 2.56
CA ILE A 16 -14.07 19.04 2.81
C ILE A 16 -13.48 19.01 4.22
N SER A 17 -14.30 18.66 5.21
CA SER A 17 -13.81 18.26 6.53
C SER A 17 -13.43 16.78 6.49
N ARG A 18 -12.12 16.54 6.56
CA ARG A 18 -11.47 15.28 6.92
C ARG A 18 -12.12 14.68 8.17
N LEU A 19 -12.81 13.54 8.07
CA LEU A 19 -13.09 12.65 9.20
C LEU A 19 -13.25 11.20 8.72
N ASN A 20 -12.23 10.37 9.02
CA ASN A 20 -12.27 8.93 9.31
C ASN A 20 -13.10 7.97 8.43
N CYS A 21 -12.49 7.42 7.37
CA CYS A 21 -12.90 6.18 6.72
C CYS A 21 -11.91 5.04 7.03
N SER A 22 -11.98 4.47 8.22
CA SER A 22 -11.23 3.26 8.61
C SER A 22 -12.12 2.09 9.07
N ARG A 23 -13.42 2.10 8.74
CA ARG A 23 -14.37 1.06 9.19
C ARG A 23 -15.18 0.34 8.11
N ILE A 24 -14.91 0.56 6.82
CA ILE A 24 -15.67 -0.08 5.73
C ILE A 24 -14.98 -1.35 5.19
N PHE A 25 -13.72 -1.62 5.56
CA PHE A 25 -12.96 -2.79 5.08
C PHE A 25 -13.36 -4.14 5.70
N GLY A 26 -14.28 -4.20 6.66
CA GLY A 26 -14.57 -5.44 7.40
C GLY A 26 -15.84 -6.20 6.98
N ARG A 27 -16.61 -5.74 5.98
CA ARG A 27 -17.91 -6.35 5.60
C ARG A 27 -18.02 -6.80 4.14
N ILE A 28 -16.99 -6.57 3.32
CA ILE A 28 -16.97 -6.99 1.92
C ILE A 28 -16.45 -8.44 1.74
N ASP A 29 -15.71 -8.97 2.71
CA ASP A 29 -15.11 -10.31 2.65
C ASP A 29 -16.12 -11.47 2.72
N SER A 30 -17.38 -11.21 3.09
CA SER A 30 -18.45 -12.23 3.14
C SER A 30 -19.18 -12.40 1.81
N LEU A 31 -19.18 -11.39 0.94
CA LEU A 31 -19.81 -11.48 -0.40
C LEU A 31 -18.79 -11.87 -1.48
N GLN A 32 -17.50 -11.63 -1.23
CA GLN A 32 -16.40 -12.05 -2.10
C GLN A 32 -16.29 -13.59 -2.18
N ASN A 33 -16.49 -14.30 -1.07
CA ASN A 33 -16.32 -15.76 -0.99
C ASN A 33 -17.38 -16.57 -1.77
N LEU A 34 -18.57 -16.00 -2.02
CA LEU A 34 -19.62 -16.68 -2.80
C LEU A 34 -19.40 -16.53 -4.32
N PHE A 35 -18.75 -15.44 -4.74
CA PHE A 35 -18.33 -15.23 -6.13
C PHE A 35 -17.00 -15.94 -6.46
N GLU A 36 -16.06 -16.01 -5.51
CA GLU A 36 -14.76 -16.68 -5.71
C GLU A 36 -14.88 -18.22 -5.84
N GLN A 37 -15.91 -18.85 -5.25
CA GLN A 37 -16.13 -20.29 -5.42
C GLN A 37 -16.68 -20.70 -6.80
N GLN A 38 -17.31 -19.77 -7.55
CA GLN A 38 -17.70 -20.05 -8.93
C GLN A 38 -16.61 -19.73 -9.95
N CYS A 39 -15.70 -18.79 -9.63
CA CYS A 39 -14.58 -18.44 -10.52
C CYS A 39 -13.35 -19.35 -10.37
N SER A 40 -13.17 -20.03 -9.22
CA SER A 40 -11.96 -20.84 -8.96
C SER A 40 -11.89 -22.17 -9.74
N LEU A 41 -12.96 -22.63 -10.40
CA LEU A 41 -12.89 -23.79 -11.29
C LEU A 41 -12.27 -23.48 -12.68
N SER A 42 -12.06 -22.21 -13.01
CA SER A 42 -11.56 -21.78 -14.33
C SER A 42 -10.06 -21.40 -14.36
N TYR A 43 -9.38 -21.34 -13.21
CA TYR A 43 -8.06 -20.71 -13.11
C TYR A 43 -6.84 -21.57 -13.49
N ASN A 44 -7.01 -22.82 -13.94
CA ASN A 44 -5.90 -23.70 -14.35
C ASN A 44 -5.82 -24.00 -15.85
N THR A 45 -6.36 -23.13 -16.72
CA THR A 45 -6.16 -23.27 -18.18
C THR A 45 -5.87 -21.91 -18.83
N SER A 46 -4.84 -21.23 -18.34
CA SER A 46 -4.37 -19.96 -18.91
C SER A 46 -3.46 -20.20 -20.12
N ARG A 47 -4.08 -20.29 -21.32
CA ARG A 47 -3.47 -19.68 -22.53
C ARG A 47 -4.37 -19.53 -23.77
N ASN A 48 -5.60 -20.05 -23.78
CA ASN A 48 -6.43 -20.08 -25.03
C ASN A 48 -7.84 -19.47 -24.92
N THR A 49 -8.19 -18.76 -23.85
CA THR A 49 -9.61 -18.46 -23.52
C THR A 49 -10.21 -17.18 -24.10
N THR A 50 -9.45 -16.27 -24.72
CA THR A 50 -10.03 -15.10 -25.40
C THR A 50 -10.90 -15.48 -26.61
N ASN A 51 -10.69 -16.67 -27.18
CA ASN A 51 -11.55 -17.24 -28.24
C ASN A 51 -12.75 -18.03 -27.70
N GLN A 52 -12.88 -18.21 -26.39
CA GLN A 52 -13.88 -19.13 -25.82
C GLN A 52 -15.14 -18.41 -25.34
N GLU A 53 -15.02 -17.18 -24.83
CA GLU A 53 -16.17 -16.34 -24.44
C GLU A 53 -16.95 -15.83 -25.66
N SER A 54 -16.28 -15.42 -26.74
CA SER A 54 -16.92 -15.08 -28.02
C SER A 54 -17.66 -16.28 -28.60
N ASN A 55 -17.08 -17.48 -28.49
CA ASN A 55 -17.69 -18.73 -28.90
C ASN A 55 -18.93 -19.10 -28.06
N HIS A 56 -18.98 -18.77 -26.77
CA HIS A 56 -20.13 -19.10 -25.93
C HIS A 56 -21.32 -18.20 -26.26
N LEU A 57 -21.07 -16.92 -26.51
CA LEU A 57 -22.09 -15.95 -26.90
C LEU A 57 -22.56 -16.17 -28.35
N GLU A 58 -21.66 -16.56 -29.25
CA GLU A 58 -22.04 -16.99 -30.61
C GLU A 58 -22.88 -18.28 -30.59
N LYS A 59 -22.57 -19.23 -29.69
CA LYS A 59 -23.36 -20.46 -29.50
C LYS A 59 -24.75 -20.15 -28.93
N THR A 60 -24.89 -19.28 -27.94
CA THR A 60 -26.21 -18.90 -27.40
C THR A 60 -27.05 -18.18 -28.45
N VAL A 61 -26.44 -17.36 -29.31
CA VAL A 61 -27.14 -16.72 -30.44
C VAL A 61 -27.60 -17.75 -31.48
N LYS A 62 -26.78 -18.76 -31.81
CA LYS A 62 -27.18 -19.86 -32.69
C LYS A 62 -28.33 -20.68 -32.09
N CYS A 63 -28.30 -20.95 -30.79
CA CYS A 63 -29.40 -21.63 -30.09
C CYS A 63 -30.68 -20.78 -30.09
N LEU A 64 -30.56 -19.47 -29.86
CA LEU A 64 -31.71 -18.56 -29.92
C LEU A 64 -32.32 -18.54 -31.32
N ALA A 65 -31.50 -18.46 -32.37
CA ALA A 65 -31.96 -18.53 -33.76
C ALA A 65 -32.68 -19.86 -34.06
N SER A 66 -32.13 -21.00 -33.63
CA SER A 66 -32.80 -22.29 -33.81
C SER A 66 -34.13 -22.40 -33.04
N CYS A 67 -34.25 -21.70 -31.90
CA CYS A 67 -35.49 -21.61 -31.13
C CYS A 67 -36.53 -20.74 -31.85
N GLU A 68 -36.11 -19.58 -32.38
CA GLU A 68 -36.95 -18.70 -33.21
C GLU A 68 -37.49 -19.46 -34.44
N ASP A 69 -36.62 -20.22 -35.13
CA ASP A 69 -37.00 -21.04 -36.28
C ASP A 69 -38.01 -22.14 -35.89
N SER A 70 -37.75 -22.86 -34.79
CA SER A 70 -38.64 -23.91 -34.27
C SER A 70 -40.01 -23.37 -33.84
N ILE A 71 -40.04 -22.20 -33.18
CA ILE A 71 -41.28 -21.50 -32.83
C ILE A 71 -42.02 -21.09 -34.10
N GLY A 72 -41.30 -20.58 -35.11
CA GLY A 72 -41.87 -20.21 -36.41
C GLY A 72 -42.51 -21.39 -37.14
N GLU A 73 -41.84 -22.55 -37.19
CA GLU A 73 -42.38 -23.78 -37.77
C GLU A 73 -43.61 -24.30 -37.02
N HIS A 74 -43.59 -24.25 -35.68
CA HIS A 74 -44.73 -24.63 -34.86
C HIS A 74 -45.94 -23.70 -35.12
N VAL A 75 -45.72 -22.39 -35.23
CA VAL A 75 -46.79 -21.42 -35.55
C VAL A 75 -47.37 -21.67 -36.95
N LYS A 76 -46.53 -21.93 -37.96
CA LYS A 76 -47.00 -22.31 -39.31
C LYS A 76 -47.88 -23.56 -39.26
N SER A 77 -47.42 -24.59 -38.56
CA SER A 77 -48.14 -25.87 -38.41
C SER A 77 -49.48 -25.68 -37.70
N LYS A 78 -49.52 -24.81 -36.67
CA LYS A 78 -50.75 -24.47 -35.95
C LYS A 78 -51.78 -23.79 -36.85
N ILE A 79 -51.36 -22.83 -37.68
CA ILE A 79 -52.26 -22.12 -38.62
C ILE A 79 -52.84 -23.10 -39.64
N ILE A 80 -52.03 -24.02 -40.17
CA ILE A 80 -52.50 -25.05 -41.11
C ILE A 80 -53.55 -25.95 -40.44
N LEU A 81 -53.31 -26.39 -39.21
CA LEU A 81 -54.25 -27.22 -38.45
C LEU A 81 -55.56 -26.47 -38.15
N GLU A 82 -55.49 -25.18 -37.86
CA GLU A 82 -56.67 -24.33 -37.68
C GLU A 82 -57.49 -24.20 -38.97
N CYS A 83 -56.82 -24.06 -40.13
CA CYS A 83 -57.49 -24.06 -41.44
C CYS A 83 -58.17 -25.40 -41.75
N ILE A 84 -57.54 -26.53 -41.38
CA ILE A 84 -58.14 -27.87 -41.53
C ILE A 84 -59.38 -28.02 -40.61
N LYS A 85 -59.32 -27.49 -39.38
CA LYS A 85 -60.48 -27.44 -38.47
C LYS A 85 -61.62 -26.63 -39.06
N GLU A 86 -61.34 -25.44 -39.58
CA GLU A 86 -62.33 -24.57 -40.24
C GLU A 86 -62.92 -25.23 -41.49
N THR A 87 -62.10 -25.93 -42.28
CA THR A 87 -62.54 -26.69 -43.46
C THR A 87 -63.50 -27.82 -43.07
N SER A 88 -63.25 -28.51 -41.96
CA SER A 88 -64.15 -29.56 -41.47
C SER A 88 -65.50 -29.04 -40.96
N MET A 89 -65.64 -27.75 -40.67
CA MET A 89 -66.93 -27.13 -40.32
C MET A 89 -67.79 -26.79 -41.54
N ASN A 90 -67.25 -26.92 -42.77
CA ASN A 90 -67.92 -26.70 -44.05
C ASN A 90 -68.75 -25.40 -44.14
N VAL A 91 -68.21 -24.28 -43.64
CA VAL A 91 -68.92 -22.98 -43.55
C VAL A 91 -69.32 -22.42 -44.93
N LYS A 92 -68.66 -22.87 -46.01
CA LYS A 92 -68.89 -22.42 -47.39
C LYS A 92 -69.55 -23.49 -48.30
N GLU A 93 -69.95 -24.65 -47.75
CA GLU A 93 -70.55 -25.79 -48.49
C GLU A 93 -69.74 -26.25 -49.72
N THR A 94 -68.41 -26.07 -49.71
CA THR A 94 -67.54 -26.38 -50.86
C THR A 94 -67.11 -27.84 -50.93
N LEU A 95 -67.29 -28.61 -49.85
CA LEU A 95 -66.94 -30.03 -49.78
C LEU A 95 -68.19 -30.90 -49.64
N SER A 96 -68.14 -32.09 -50.24
CA SER A 96 -69.17 -33.12 -50.08
C SER A 96 -69.28 -33.58 -48.62
N ASP A 97 -70.51 -33.83 -48.15
CA ASP A 97 -70.80 -34.19 -46.76
C ASP A 97 -70.06 -35.46 -46.29
N ASP A 98 -69.81 -36.41 -47.21
CA ASP A 98 -69.05 -37.64 -46.92
C ASP A 98 -67.56 -37.35 -46.64
N VAL A 99 -66.97 -36.41 -47.37
CA VAL A 99 -65.57 -35.97 -47.21
C VAL A 99 -65.41 -35.19 -45.91
N VAL A 100 -66.41 -34.37 -45.56
CA VAL A 100 -66.45 -33.63 -44.29
C VAL A 100 -66.57 -34.58 -43.11
N PHE A 101 -67.38 -35.65 -43.21
CA PHE A 101 -67.51 -36.67 -42.17
C PHE A 101 -66.20 -37.43 -41.94
N LYS A 102 -65.53 -37.88 -43.01
CA LYS A 102 -64.20 -38.51 -42.95
C LYS A 102 -63.14 -37.57 -42.35
N LEU A 103 -63.15 -36.28 -42.72
CA LEU A 103 -62.22 -35.29 -42.20
C LEU A 103 -62.44 -34.98 -40.71
N LYS A 104 -63.70 -34.88 -40.26
CA LYS A 104 -64.04 -34.77 -38.83
C LYS A 104 -63.57 -36.00 -38.05
N GLY A 105 -63.78 -37.19 -38.60
CA GLY A 105 -63.27 -38.45 -38.04
C GLY A 105 -61.74 -38.44 -37.88
N LEU A 106 -61.01 -38.04 -38.91
CA LEU A 106 -59.54 -37.90 -38.87
C LEU A 106 -59.07 -36.84 -37.86
N LEU A 107 -59.80 -35.73 -37.73
CA LEU A 107 -59.48 -34.69 -36.76
C LEU A 107 -59.67 -35.17 -35.31
N SER A 108 -60.77 -35.88 -35.04
CA SER A 108 -61.01 -36.49 -33.73
C SER A 108 -59.97 -37.56 -33.39
N ILE A 109 -59.51 -38.33 -34.39
CA ILE A 109 -58.39 -39.27 -34.24
C ILE A 109 -57.09 -38.54 -33.92
N HIS A 110 -56.78 -37.44 -34.61
CA HIS A 110 -55.58 -36.65 -34.32
C HIS A 110 -55.61 -36.07 -32.89
N GLU A 111 -56.77 -35.58 -32.42
CA GLU A 111 -56.93 -35.12 -31.04
C GLU A 111 -56.79 -36.26 -30.03
N LEU A 112 -57.30 -37.44 -30.34
CA LEU A 112 -57.14 -38.64 -29.51
C LEU A 112 -55.69 -39.13 -29.48
N ASN A 113 -54.97 -39.07 -30.61
CA ASN A 113 -53.56 -39.42 -30.74
C ASN A 113 -52.65 -38.53 -29.88
N LYS A 114 -53.03 -37.26 -29.65
CA LYS A 114 -52.33 -36.38 -28.70
C LYS A 114 -52.33 -36.95 -27.27
N TYR A 115 -53.35 -37.71 -26.90
CA TYR A 115 -53.48 -38.37 -25.60
C TYR A 115 -52.98 -39.82 -25.62
N MET A 116 -52.86 -40.45 -26.79
CA MET A 116 -52.29 -41.79 -26.95
C MET A 116 -50.77 -41.81 -27.02
N HIS A 117 -50.11 -40.70 -27.37
CA HIS A 117 -48.65 -40.64 -27.39
C HIS A 117 -48.11 -39.79 -26.23
N LEU A 118 -47.29 -40.38 -25.34
CA LEU A 118 -46.48 -39.60 -24.41
C LEU A 118 -45.43 -38.77 -25.18
N PRO A 119 -45.00 -37.61 -24.64
CA PRO A 119 -43.96 -36.78 -25.26
C PRO A 119 -42.70 -37.62 -25.52
N SER A 120 -42.10 -37.39 -26.68
CA SER A 120 -41.13 -38.23 -27.42
C SER A 120 -39.77 -38.50 -26.74
N THR A 121 -39.69 -38.46 -25.42
CA THR A 121 -38.49 -38.80 -24.64
C THR A 121 -38.37 -40.28 -24.27
N SER A 122 -39.40 -41.11 -24.51
CA SER A 122 -39.32 -42.56 -24.27
C SER A 122 -38.85 -43.29 -25.54
N LYS A 123 -37.71 -43.99 -25.43
CA LYS A 123 -37.07 -44.77 -26.52
C LYS A 123 -37.86 -46.02 -26.97
N ASN A 124 -39.08 -46.23 -26.49
CA ASN A 124 -39.93 -47.36 -26.86
C ASN A 124 -41.10 -46.86 -27.72
N ILE A 125 -40.93 -46.94 -29.03
CA ILE A 125 -41.90 -46.55 -30.06
C ILE A 125 -42.99 -47.63 -30.25
N GLN A 126 -43.00 -48.71 -29.47
CA GLN A 126 -43.73 -49.95 -29.79
C GLN A 126 -44.93 -50.28 -28.91
N GLU A 127 -45.31 -49.43 -27.96
CA GLU A 127 -46.53 -49.63 -27.17
C GLU A 127 -47.63 -48.69 -27.67
N GLU A 128 -48.56 -49.22 -28.47
CA GLU A 128 -49.87 -48.61 -28.70
C GLU A 128 -50.59 -48.48 -27.35
N LEU A 129 -50.50 -47.30 -26.74
CA LEU A 129 -51.16 -47.01 -25.48
C LEU A 129 -52.68 -47.02 -25.68
N CYS A 130 -53.33 -48.04 -25.14
CA CYS A 130 -54.78 -48.20 -25.15
C CYS A 130 -55.43 -47.21 -24.18
N ILE A 131 -56.15 -46.21 -24.70
CA ILE A 131 -57.07 -45.41 -23.89
C ILE A 131 -58.34 -46.25 -23.71
N LEU A 132 -58.66 -46.62 -22.47
CA LEU A 132 -59.88 -47.36 -22.11
C LEU A 132 -60.05 -48.75 -22.78
N GLY A 133 -58.96 -49.38 -23.24
CA GLY A 133 -58.99 -50.74 -23.82
C GLY A 133 -59.48 -50.84 -25.27
N ILE A 134 -59.58 -49.71 -25.98
CA ILE A 134 -59.90 -49.68 -27.41
C ILE A 134 -58.58 -49.64 -28.19
N THR A 135 -58.30 -50.70 -28.95
CA THR A 135 -57.12 -50.82 -29.84
C THR A 135 -57.41 -50.39 -31.27
N ASP A 136 -58.66 -50.51 -31.73
CA ASP A 136 -59.02 -50.24 -33.12
C ASP A 136 -59.68 -48.87 -33.28
N LEU A 137 -58.87 -47.89 -33.71
CA LEU A 137 -59.39 -46.64 -34.27
C LEU A 137 -59.95 -46.89 -35.67
N PRO A 138 -61.09 -46.27 -36.04
CA PRO A 138 -61.57 -46.32 -37.42
C PRO A 138 -60.54 -45.70 -38.36
N LYS A 139 -60.06 -46.48 -39.33
CA LYS A 139 -59.19 -45.96 -40.40
C LYS A 139 -60.07 -45.32 -41.46
N TYR A 140 -60.05 -43.99 -41.51
CA TYR A 140 -60.66 -43.23 -42.59
C TYR A 140 -59.64 -43.11 -43.71
N ASP A 141 -59.84 -43.87 -44.79
CA ASP A 141 -59.04 -43.71 -46.00
C ASP A 141 -59.71 -42.67 -46.91
N LEU A 142 -58.97 -41.61 -47.25
CA LEU A 142 -59.38 -40.62 -48.22
C LEU A 142 -58.90 -41.03 -49.61
N SER A 143 -59.74 -40.86 -50.62
CA SER A 143 -59.35 -41.07 -52.02
C SER A 143 -58.41 -39.95 -52.50
N TYR A 144 -57.65 -40.19 -53.57
CA TYR A 144 -56.73 -39.20 -54.12
C TYR A 144 -57.43 -37.89 -54.54
N GLU A 145 -58.65 -38.00 -55.07
CA GLU A 145 -59.47 -36.85 -55.48
C GLU A 145 -59.99 -36.08 -54.26
N GLU A 146 -60.44 -36.79 -53.22
CA GLU A 146 -60.88 -36.18 -51.96
C GLU A 146 -59.73 -35.42 -51.27
N ILE A 147 -58.50 -35.96 -51.30
CA ILE A 147 -57.31 -35.29 -50.76
C ILE A 147 -56.99 -34.01 -51.54
N LEU A 148 -57.14 -34.03 -52.86
CA LEU A 148 -56.87 -32.86 -53.71
C LEU A 148 -57.89 -31.74 -53.43
N ASP A 149 -59.15 -32.08 -53.24
CA ASP A 149 -60.23 -31.13 -52.93
C ASP A 149 -60.04 -30.50 -51.54
N ILE A 150 -59.67 -31.32 -50.54
CA ILE A 150 -59.32 -30.82 -49.19
C ILE A 150 -58.12 -29.89 -49.27
N LYS A 151 -57.07 -30.27 -50.03
CA LYS A 151 -55.88 -29.44 -50.21
C LYS A 151 -56.22 -28.09 -50.83
N TYR A 152 -57.04 -28.07 -51.88
CA TYR A 152 -57.48 -26.84 -52.53
C TYR A 152 -58.30 -25.93 -51.59
N CYS A 153 -59.22 -26.50 -50.80
CA CYS A 153 -59.97 -25.76 -49.79
C CYS A 153 -59.06 -25.18 -48.69
N VAL A 154 -58.08 -25.95 -48.21
CA VAL A 154 -57.14 -25.49 -47.18
C VAL A 154 -56.21 -24.39 -47.73
N GLU A 155 -55.72 -24.53 -48.97
CA GLU A 155 -54.88 -23.49 -49.61
C GLU A 155 -55.62 -22.18 -49.83
N THR A 156 -56.91 -22.24 -50.20
CA THR A 156 -57.73 -21.03 -50.38
C THR A 156 -58.01 -20.33 -49.05
N LEU A 157 -58.36 -21.07 -47.99
CA LEU A 157 -58.52 -20.51 -46.64
C LEU A 157 -57.21 -19.94 -46.08
N LEU A 158 -56.08 -20.61 -46.30
CA LEU A 158 -54.76 -20.10 -45.92
C LEU A 158 -54.46 -18.76 -46.61
N ARG A 159 -54.76 -18.64 -47.91
CA ARG A 159 -54.58 -17.37 -48.64
C ARG A 159 -55.47 -16.26 -48.09
N GLU A 160 -56.71 -16.56 -47.74
CA GLU A 160 -57.61 -15.59 -47.13
C GLU A 160 -57.09 -15.11 -45.75
N LYS A 161 -56.66 -16.04 -44.88
CA LYS A 161 -56.08 -15.70 -43.57
C LYS A 161 -54.79 -14.90 -43.69
N ILE A 162 -53.92 -15.25 -44.64
CA ILE A 162 -52.69 -14.49 -44.92
C ILE A 162 -53.05 -13.07 -45.39
N HIS A 163 -54.04 -12.94 -46.26
CA HIS A 163 -54.47 -11.63 -46.75
C HIS A 163 -55.08 -10.78 -45.64
N GLU A 164 -55.93 -11.36 -44.79
CA GLU A 164 -56.48 -10.69 -43.62
C GLU A 164 -55.38 -10.25 -42.64
N PHE A 165 -54.38 -11.11 -42.41
CA PHE A 165 -53.23 -10.76 -41.57
C PHE A 165 -52.44 -9.58 -42.15
N ILE A 166 -52.19 -9.56 -43.46
CA ILE A 166 -51.51 -8.44 -44.13
C ILE A 166 -52.29 -7.14 -43.94
N LEU A 167 -53.61 -7.15 -44.15
CA LEU A 167 -54.47 -5.98 -43.97
C LEU A 167 -54.45 -5.46 -42.52
N ARG A 168 -54.53 -6.36 -41.54
CA ARG A 168 -54.44 -6.00 -40.11
C ARG A 168 -53.07 -5.44 -39.75
N TYR A 169 -52.01 -6.02 -40.31
CA TYR A 169 -50.63 -5.56 -40.09
C TYR A 169 -50.40 -4.16 -40.67
N GLU A 170 -50.93 -3.89 -41.85
CA GLU A 170 -50.89 -2.57 -42.50
C GLU A 170 -51.69 -1.53 -41.70
N GLN A 171 -52.87 -1.90 -41.18
CA GLN A 171 -53.69 -1.04 -40.30
C GLN A 171 -52.98 -0.67 -38.99
N LEU A 172 -52.13 -1.56 -38.46
CA LEU A 172 -51.31 -1.31 -37.27
C LEU A 172 -50.06 -0.47 -37.56
N GLY A 173 -49.92 0.04 -38.79
CA GLY A 173 -48.78 0.89 -39.20
C GLY A 173 -47.53 0.10 -39.59
N GLY A 174 -47.64 -1.21 -39.80
CA GLY A 174 -46.54 -2.06 -40.21
C GLY A 174 -46.22 -1.95 -41.71
N ASN A 175 -44.96 -1.71 -42.06
CA ASN A 175 -44.50 -1.74 -43.45
C ASN A 175 -43.95 -3.13 -43.80
N LEU A 176 -44.70 -3.89 -44.61
CA LEU A 176 -44.32 -5.24 -45.02
C LEU A 176 -42.96 -5.28 -45.76
N LYS A 177 -42.60 -4.21 -46.50
CA LYS A 177 -41.30 -4.11 -47.19
C LYS A 177 -40.13 -3.92 -46.22
N GLU A 178 -40.37 -3.35 -45.05
CA GLU A 178 -39.35 -3.12 -44.03
C GLU A 178 -39.19 -4.36 -43.14
N ALA A 179 -40.29 -5.04 -42.82
CA ALA A 179 -40.28 -6.34 -42.14
C ALA A 179 -39.48 -7.38 -42.93
N LEU A 180 -39.71 -7.49 -44.25
CA LEU A 180 -38.96 -8.42 -45.10
C LEU A 180 -37.46 -8.11 -45.14
N ARG A 181 -37.08 -6.82 -45.16
CA ARG A 181 -35.67 -6.39 -45.09
C ARG A 181 -35.04 -6.62 -43.71
N SER A 182 -35.82 -6.61 -42.64
CA SER A 182 -35.33 -6.82 -41.27
C SER A 182 -35.04 -8.28 -40.93
N ILE A 183 -35.75 -9.22 -41.57
CA ILE A 183 -35.53 -10.68 -41.43
C ILE A 183 -34.19 -11.07 -42.05
N ASP A 184 -33.86 -10.50 -43.21
CA ASP A 184 -32.57 -10.73 -43.89
C ASP A 184 -31.43 -9.88 -43.29
N GLY A 185 -31.77 -8.81 -42.58
CA GLY A 185 -30.83 -7.74 -42.21
C GLY A 185 -30.41 -7.74 -40.75
N ASN A 186 -29.43 -8.56 -40.40
CA ASN A 186 -28.33 -8.24 -39.45
C ASN A 186 -28.67 -7.59 -38.09
N MET A 187 -29.92 -7.63 -37.60
CA MET A 187 -30.31 -7.13 -36.27
C MET A 187 -29.51 -7.78 -35.15
N ARG A 188 -29.18 -9.07 -35.34
CA ARG A 188 -28.35 -9.85 -34.43
C ARG A 188 -26.93 -9.30 -34.29
N LYS A 189 -26.28 -8.77 -35.34
CA LYS A 189 -24.95 -8.15 -35.21
C LYS A 189 -25.01 -6.74 -34.62
N LYS A 190 -26.05 -5.97 -34.92
CA LYS A 190 -26.25 -4.62 -34.37
C LYS A 190 -26.40 -4.61 -32.84
N MET A 191 -26.91 -5.69 -32.24
CA MET A 191 -26.97 -5.81 -30.78
C MET A 191 -25.58 -5.93 -30.11
N PHE A 192 -24.56 -6.38 -30.83
CA PHE A 192 -23.22 -6.62 -30.26
C PHE A 192 -22.19 -5.52 -30.59
N GLU A 193 -22.40 -4.72 -31.62
CA GLU A 193 -21.60 -3.52 -31.92
C GLU A 193 -21.27 -2.63 -30.70
N PRO A 194 -22.24 -2.28 -29.82
CA PRO A 194 -21.94 -1.44 -28.66
C PRO A 194 -21.06 -2.13 -27.59
N HIS A 195 -21.04 -3.46 -27.53
CA HIS A 195 -20.23 -4.19 -26.55
C HIS A 195 -18.77 -4.30 -26.98
N GLU A 196 -18.50 -4.44 -28.28
CA GLU A 196 -17.13 -4.45 -28.81
C GLU A 196 -16.40 -3.13 -28.54
N ILE A 197 -17.09 -1.99 -28.75
CA ILE A 197 -16.51 -0.65 -28.51
C ILE A 197 -16.15 -0.46 -27.03
N GLN A 198 -16.99 -0.94 -26.10
CA GLN A 198 -16.69 -0.87 -24.67
C GLN A 198 -15.48 -1.73 -24.29
N ILE A 199 -15.33 -2.92 -24.89
CA ILE A 199 -14.20 -3.80 -24.63
C ILE A 199 -12.88 -3.13 -25.04
N PHE A 200 -12.84 -2.45 -26.19
CA PHE A 200 -11.64 -1.71 -26.61
C PHE A 200 -11.30 -0.56 -25.67
N GLN A 201 -12.28 0.21 -25.21
CA GLN A 201 -12.06 1.28 -24.24
C GLN A 201 -11.52 0.76 -22.90
N TRP A 202 -12.04 -0.37 -22.43
CA TRP A 202 -11.53 -0.99 -21.21
C TRP A 202 -10.11 -1.54 -21.37
N LYS A 203 -9.80 -2.12 -22.53
CA LYS A 203 -8.45 -2.56 -22.85
C LYS A 203 -7.46 -1.40 -22.80
N ASP A 204 -7.77 -0.29 -23.48
CA ASP A 204 -6.90 0.89 -23.54
C ASP A 204 -6.67 1.46 -22.13
N LYS A 205 -7.72 1.53 -21.31
CA LYS A 205 -7.65 2.01 -19.93
C LYS A 205 -6.79 1.11 -19.02
N ILE A 206 -6.87 -0.21 -19.21
CA ILE A 206 -6.01 -1.16 -18.48
C ILE A 206 -4.56 -0.99 -18.89
N GLU A 207 -4.30 -0.82 -20.19
CA GLU A 207 -2.95 -0.66 -20.73
C GLU A 207 -2.28 0.64 -20.26
N GLU A 208 -3.04 1.74 -20.19
CA GLU A 208 -2.60 3.02 -19.61
C GLU A 208 -2.22 2.87 -18.12
N LEU A 209 -3.06 2.21 -17.32
CA LEU A 209 -2.77 1.97 -15.91
C LEU A 209 -1.52 1.10 -15.71
N CYS A 210 -1.35 0.06 -16.52
CA CYS A 210 -0.16 -0.80 -16.49
C CYS A 210 1.11 0.00 -16.78
N ALA A 211 1.10 0.87 -17.80
CA ALA A 211 2.23 1.74 -18.13
C ALA A 211 2.56 2.71 -16.99
N GLN A 212 1.54 3.24 -16.31
CA GLN A 212 1.72 4.11 -15.16
C GLN A 212 2.36 3.38 -13.97
N TYR A 213 1.89 2.17 -13.66
CA TYR A 213 2.49 1.34 -12.61
C TYR A 213 3.94 0.98 -12.92
N GLU A 214 4.26 0.65 -14.16
CA GLU A 214 5.64 0.35 -14.58
C GLU A 214 6.55 1.57 -14.38
N ALA A 215 6.09 2.75 -14.80
CA ALA A 215 6.82 4.00 -14.59
C ALA A 215 7.08 4.30 -13.11
N ASP A 216 6.09 4.05 -12.25
CA ASP A 216 6.23 4.29 -10.80
C ASP A 216 7.14 3.26 -10.12
N ILE A 217 7.10 1.99 -10.55
CA ILE A 217 8.05 0.97 -10.10
C ILE A 217 9.49 1.38 -10.45
N LEU A 218 9.72 1.88 -11.65
CA LEU A 218 11.05 2.37 -12.08
C LEU A 218 11.50 3.57 -11.25
N LYS A 219 10.61 4.52 -10.94
CA LYS A 219 10.92 5.64 -10.02
C LYS A 219 11.27 5.15 -8.63
N CYS A 220 10.48 4.23 -8.07
CA CYS A 220 10.73 3.64 -6.75
C CYS A 220 12.08 2.92 -6.70
N LYS A 221 12.42 2.14 -7.74
CA LYS A 221 13.73 1.49 -7.88
C LYS A 221 14.87 2.51 -7.91
N ALA A 222 14.72 3.61 -8.65
CA ALA A 222 15.72 4.66 -8.71
C ALA A 222 15.92 5.35 -7.34
N LEU A 223 14.82 5.64 -6.62
CA LEU A 223 14.87 6.21 -5.27
C LEU A 223 15.54 5.25 -4.28
N MET A 224 15.25 3.95 -4.36
CA MET A 224 15.85 2.95 -3.48
C MET A 224 17.35 2.80 -3.73
N ASN A 225 17.79 2.91 -4.99
CA ASN A 225 19.22 2.96 -5.33
C ASN A 225 19.90 4.23 -4.80
N LYS A 226 19.25 5.39 -4.90
CA LYS A 226 19.74 6.64 -4.29
C LYS A 226 19.84 6.54 -2.77
N TRP A 227 18.86 5.90 -2.13
CA TRP A 227 18.88 5.65 -0.69
C TRP A 227 20.03 4.73 -0.28
N ASN A 228 20.25 3.65 -1.02
CA ASN A 228 21.36 2.72 -0.76
C ASN A 228 22.73 3.39 -0.93
N THR A 229 22.90 4.22 -1.97
CA THR A 229 24.15 4.97 -2.16
C THR A 229 24.40 5.95 -1.02
N LEU A 230 23.37 6.71 -0.61
CA LEU A 230 23.47 7.60 0.54
C LEU A 230 23.82 6.86 1.83
N LYS A 231 23.11 5.75 2.13
CA LYS A 231 23.27 4.99 3.39
C LYS A 231 24.63 4.29 3.48
N TYR A 232 25.10 3.69 2.38
CA TYR A 232 26.29 2.83 2.43
C TYR A 232 27.57 3.51 1.97
N LYS A 233 27.52 4.43 1.00
CA LYS A 233 28.73 5.08 0.46
C LYS A 233 28.97 6.45 1.10
N ASP A 234 27.97 7.31 1.13
CA ASP A 234 28.18 8.69 1.56
C ASP A 234 28.31 8.78 3.08
N VAL A 235 27.44 8.09 3.82
CA VAL A 235 27.49 8.05 5.28
C VAL A 235 28.77 7.38 5.79
N SER A 236 29.21 6.29 5.16
CA SER A 236 30.46 5.62 5.56
C SER A 236 31.68 6.50 5.30
N LYS A 237 31.72 7.20 4.16
CA LYS A 237 32.76 8.19 3.86
C LYS A 237 32.78 9.33 4.88
N LEU A 238 31.62 9.86 5.24
CA LEU A 238 31.50 10.95 6.23
C LEU A 238 31.96 10.51 7.63
N TYR A 239 31.63 9.27 8.03
CA TYR A 239 32.16 8.70 9.28
C TYR A 239 33.68 8.51 9.25
N LEU A 240 34.23 8.10 8.11
CA LEU A 240 35.67 7.94 7.94
C LEU A 240 36.38 9.30 8.01
N GLU A 241 35.91 10.31 7.29
CA GLU A 241 36.44 11.68 7.37
C GLU A 241 36.38 12.25 8.79
N LYS A 242 35.29 11.98 9.52
CA LYS A 242 35.16 12.40 10.92
C LYS A 242 36.16 11.68 11.83
N ALA A 243 36.40 10.39 11.60
CA ALA A 243 37.39 9.63 12.35
C ALA A 243 38.81 10.15 12.08
N GLU A 244 39.14 10.47 10.82
CA GLU A 244 40.41 11.11 10.45
C GLU A 244 40.59 12.47 11.11
N HIS A 245 39.54 13.30 11.15
CA HIS A 245 39.59 14.59 11.84
C HIS A 245 39.84 14.44 13.35
N ILE A 246 39.18 13.47 14.00
CA ILE A 246 39.40 13.19 15.44
C ILE A 246 40.84 12.69 15.67
N LEU A 247 41.36 11.84 14.78
CA LEU A 247 42.75 11.35 14.84
C LEU A 247 43.75 12.50 14.72
N LEU A 248 43.55 13.41 13.75
CA LEU A 248 44.36 14.61 13.59
C LEU A 248 44.30 15.50 14.83
N GLN A 249 43.11 15.71 15.40
CA GLN A 249 42.94 16.48 16.63
C GLN A 249 43.70 15.86 17.81
N ALA A 250 43.68 14.53 17.94
CA ALA A 250 44.45 13.81 18.96
C ALA A 250 45.96 13.95 18.75
N GLN A 251 46.45 13.85 17.51
CA GLN A 251 47.86 14.06 17.19
C GLN A 251 48.33 15.48 17.49
N VAL A 252 47.52 16.49 17.17
CA VAL A 252 47.81 17.89 17.52
C VAL A 252 47.88 18.06 19.03
N ALA A 253 46.93 17.48 19.78
CA ALA A 253 46.94 17.53 21.24
C ALA A 253 48.19 16.86 21.83
N GLU A 254 48.63 15.72 21.28
CA GLU A 254 49.86 15.04 21.69
C GLU A 254 51.10 15.91 21.46
N VAL A 255 51.23 16.51 20.29
CA VAL A 255 52.34 17.42 19.98
C VAL A 255 52.31 18.63 20.91
N GLN A 256 51.13 19.21 21.16
CA GLN A 256 50.99 20.33 22.07
C GLN A 256 51.38 19.96 23.51
N ALA A 257 51.01 18.76 23.98
CA ALA A 257 51.46 18.25 25.28
C ALA A 257 52.99 18.04 25.34
N LYS A 258 53.63 17.60 24.26
CA LYS A 258 55.10 17.53 24.17
C LYS A 258 55.74 18.91 24.23
N ILE A 259 55.18 19.90 23.53
CA ILE A 259 55.66 21.28 23.56
C ILE A 259 55.52 21.87 24.96
N THR A 260 54.39 21.71 25.63
CA THR A 260 54.19 22.23 26.99
C THR A 260 55.14 21.58 27.99
N LYS A 261 55.37 20.26 27.87
CA LYS A 261 56.38 19.55 28.67
C LYS A 261 57.78 20.15 28.48
N LEU A 262 58.23 20.32 27.23
CA LEU A 262 59.54 20.92 26.94
C LEU A 262 59.62 22.38 27.41
N SER A 263 58.56 23.17 27.22
CA SER A 263 58.48 24.55 27.70
C SER A 263 58.62 24.63 29.22
N CYS A 264 57.97 23.72 29.95
CA CYS A 264 58.09 23.62 31.40
C CYS A 264 59.53 23.27 31.83
N ILE A 265 60.16 22.29 31.18
CA ILE A 265 61.56 21.92 31.44
C ILE A 265 62.50 23.12 31.22
N ILE A 266 62.32 23.87 30.13
CA ILE A 266 63.12 25.07 29.84
C ILE A 266 62.92 26.13 30.94
N LYS A 267 61.69 26.35 31.40
CA LYS A 267 61.42 27.30 32.49
C LYS A 267 62.10 26.87 33.78
N MET A 268 61.94 25.61 34.18
CA MET A 268 62.63 25.07 35.36
C MET A 268 64.15 25.23 35.25
N TYR A 269 64.73 24.94 34.07
CA TYR A 269 66.15 25.10 33.84
C TYR A 269 66.62 26.57 33.90
N LYS A 270 65.78 27.54 33.51
CA LYS A 270 66.08 28.98 33.65
C LYS A 270 65.89 29.51 35.07
N GLU A 271 64.92 28.99 35.82
CA GLU A 271 64.66 29.40 37.21
C GLU A 271 65.70 28.82 38.19
N THR A 272 66.26 27.65 37.89
CA THR A 272 67.30 26.99 38.71
C THR A 272 68.58 27.84 38.92
N PRO A 273 69.23 28.43 37.89
CA PRO A 273 70.40 29.27 38.10
C PRO A 273 70.06 30.57 38.83
N ILE A 274 68.87 31.15 38.60
CA ILE A 274 68.44 32.38 39.28
C ILE A 274 68.27 32.11 40.79
N THR A 275 67.65 30.98 41.15
CA THR A 275 67.50 30.59 42.55
C THR A 275 68.83 30.26 43.22
N ILE A 276 69.73 29.53 42.54
CA ILE A 276 71.09 29.25 43.03
C ILE A 276 71.88 30.55 43.25
N ASP A 277 71.81 31.50 42.33
CA ASP A 277 72.53 32.77 42.45
C ASP A 277 71.97 33.67 43.56
N ALA A 278 70.65 33.66 43.75
CA ALA A 278 70.00 34.31 44.89
C ALA A 278 70.45 33.70 46.22
N PHE A 279 70.53 32.37 46.34
CA PHE A 279 71.06 31.68 47.52
C PHE A 279 72.53 32.00 47.77
N ARG A 280 73.36 32.04 46.71
CA ARG A 280 74.77 32.42 46.82
C ARG A 280 74.92 33.84 47.37
N THR A 281 74.14 34.78 46.84
CA THR A 281 74.15 36.19 47.28
C THR A 281 73.72 36.31 48.74
N LEU A 282 72.68 35.56 49.13
CA LEU A 282 72.20 35.52 50.51
C LEU A 282 73.26 34.95 51.46
N ASN A 283 73.91 33.84 51.11
CA ASN A 283 74.97 33.25 51.92
C ASN A 283 76.13 34.24 52.11
N VAL A 284 76.58 34.92 51.07
CA VAL A 284 77.62 35.96 51.20
C VAL A 284 77.18 37.08 52.13
N ALA A 285 75.90 37.48 52.10
CA ALA A 285 75.38 38.49 53.02
C ALA A 285 75.31 38.00 54.48
N ILE A 286 74.90 36.75 54.69
CA ILE A 286 74.88 36.09 56.01
C ILE A 286 76.30 35.97 56.55
N ASP A 287 77.26 35.50 55.76
CA ASP A 287 78.66 35.34 56.18
C ASP A 287 79.28 36.68 56.58
N LYS A 288 79.00 37.76 55.83
CA LYS A 288 79.44 39.11 56.20
C LYS A 288 78.84 39.56 57.54
N LYS A 289 77.55 39.31 57.76
CA LYS A 289 76.88 39.65 59.03
C LYS A 289 77.42 38.81 60.20
N LEU A 290 77.65 37.51 59.97
CA LEU A 290 78.19 36.59 60.96
C LEU A 290 79.62 36.99 61.33
N PHE A 291 80.46 37.33 60.35
CA PHE A 291 81.81 37.85 60.59
C PHE A 291 81.79 39.14 61.40
N ALA A 292 80.90 40.09 61.07
CA ALA A 292 80.74 41.32 61.84
C ALA A 292 80.33 41.04 63.30
N ILE A 293 79.35 40.17 63.52
CA ILE A 293 78.91 39.78 64.87
C ILE A 293 80.04 39.07 65.63
N LEU A 294 80.79 38.16 65.00
CA LEU A 294 81.94 37.50 65.63
C LEU A 294 83.03 38.50 66.02
N SER A 295 83.29 39.48 65.16
CA SER A 295 84.26 40.55 65.47
C SER A 295 83.80 41.39 66.65
N GLU A 296 82.51 41.73 66.72
CA GLU A 296 81.91 42.45 67.84
C GLU A 296 81.94 41.63 69.13
N ILE A 297 81.62 40.33 69.08
CA ILE A 297 81.73 39.42 70.23
C ILE A 297 83.17 39.39 70.74
N LYS A 298 84.15 39.27 69.85
CA LYS A 298 85.57 39.27 70.23
C LYS A 298 85.99 40.59 70.87
N GLU A 299 85.48 41.71 70.37
CA GLU A 299 85.69 43.04 70.96
C GLU A 299 85.09 43.15 72.36
N LYS A 300 83.84 42.71 72.54
CA LYS A 300 83.15 42.67 73.83
C LYS A 300 83.82 41.72 74.82
N GLU A 301 84.32 40.58 74.37
CA GLU A 301 85.07 39.64 75.20
C GLU A 301 86.42 40.25 75.65
N ASN A 302 87.10 40.98 74.76
CA ASN A 302 88.32 41.70 75.12
C ASN A 302 88.03 42.82 76.14
N LEU A 303 86.95 43.58 75.95
CA LEU A 303 86.48 44.57 76.93
C LEU A 303 86.14 43.92 78.28
N LYS A 304 85.48 42.76 78.28
CA LYS A 304 85.19 42.00 79.50
C LYS A 304 86.48 41.59 80.23
N LYS A 305 87.49 41.08 79.50
CA LYS A 305 88.81 40.74 80.07
C LYS A 305 89.52 41.95 80.65
N GLN A 306 89.41 43.12 80.02
CA GLN A 306 89.95 44.37 80.56
C GLN A 306 89.23 44.79 81.84
N TYR A 307 87.90 44.68 81.87
CA TYR A 307 87.08 44.99 83.05
C TYR A 307 87.39 44.05 84.23
N GLU A 308 87.49 42.74 84.00
CA GLU A 308 87.86 41.76 85.04
C GLU A 308 89.27 42.02 85.61
N LYS A 309 90.23 42.49 84.80
CA LYS A 309 91.55 42.90 85.28
C LYS A 309 91.49 44.15 86.17
N LEU A 310 90.66 45.13 85.80
CA LEU A 310 90.48 46.35 86.58
C LEU A 310 89.84 46.05 87.95
N GLN A 311 88.76 45.26 87.96
CA GLN A 311 88.07 44.87 89.20
C GLN A 311 88.99 44.11 90.17
N ASN A 312 89.83 43.22 89.65
CA ASN A 312 90.77 42.47 90.49
C ASN A 312 91.94 43.32 91.03
N THR A 313 92.32 44.39 90.35
CA THR A 313 93.42 45.26 90.80
C THR A 313 92.95 46.22 91.89
N GLU A 314 91.81 46.90 91.67
CA GLU A 314 91.20 47.80 92.66
C GLU A 314 90.77 47.05 93.93
N TYR A 315 90.14 45.88 93.78
CA TYR A 315 89.73 45.07 94.94
C TYR A 315 90.94 44.58 95.74
N ASN A 316 92.03 44.18 95.08
CA ASN A 316 93.25 43.77 95.77
C ASN A 316 93.94 44.93 96.49
N GLU A 317 93.95 46.14 95.94
CA GLU A 317 94.47 47.32 96.64
C GLU A 317 93.64 47.67 97.86
N ILE A 318 92.31 47.68 97.75
CA ILE A 318 91.41 47.93 98.89
C ILE A 318 91.62 46.86 99.98
N LEU A 319 91.68 45.59 99.60
CA LEU A 319 91.92 44.49 100.53
C LEU A 319 93.26 44.64 101.24
N LYS A 320 94.33 45.00 100.52
CA LYS A 320 95.68 45.22 101.07
C LYS A 320 95.68 46.39 102.05
N THR A 321 94.95 47.46 101.74
CA THR A 321 94.80 48.64 102.59
C THR A 321 94.01 48.30 103.86
N TYR A 322 92.92 47.56 103.73
CA TYR A 322 92.13 47.06 104.86
C TYR A 322 92.95 46.15 105.79
N LEU A 323 93.71 45.20 105.23
CA LEU A 323 94.61 44.33 105.99
C LEU A 323 95.70 45.13 106.73
N HIS A 324 96.20 46.20 106.13
CA HIS A 324 97.15 47.11 106.77
C HIS A 324 96.51 47.85 107.96
N PHE A 325 95.27 48.33 107.81
CA PHE A 325 94.52 48.93 108.92
C PHE A 325 94.24 47.94 110.04
N CYS A 326 93.81 46.71 109.73
CA CYS A 326 93.61 45.65 110.74
C CYS A 326 94.89 45.37 111.53
N LYS A 327 96.04 45.23 110.86
CA LYS A 327 97.34 45.05 111.53
C LYS A 327 97.74 46.24 112.40
N ALA A 328 97.43 47.47 111.97
CA ALA A 328 97.69 48.67 112.76
C ALA A 328 96.79 48.74 114.01
N ILE A 329 95.53 48.33 113.91
CA ILE A 329 94.59 48.21 115.04
C ILE A 329 95.08 47.13 116.02
N GLU A 330 95.50 45.97 115.53
CA GLU A 330 96.01 44.88 116.35
C GLU A 330 97.28 45.27 117.11
N LYS A 331 98.22 45.98 116.44
CA LYS A 331 99.38 46.57 117.11
C LYS A 331 99.00 47.59 118.18
N LYS A 332 98.02 48.46 117.91
CA LYS A 332 97.52 49.40 118.93
C LYS A 332 96.86 48.68 120.10
N LYS A 333 96.12 47.59 119.85
CA LYS A 333 95.52 46.75 120.89
C LYS A 333 96.60 46.08 121.76
N GLN A 334 97.66 45.53 121.16
CA GLN A 334 98.79 44.95 121.89
C GLN A 334 99.56 45.98 122.73
N ILE A 335 99.62 47.24 122.30
CA ILE A 335 100.21 48.34 123.09
C ILE A 335 99.30 48.69 124.28
N LEU A 336 97.98 48.66 124.08
CA LEU A 336 96.98 48.94 125.12
C LEU A 336 96.88 47.82 126.18
N GLU A 337 97.15 46.56 125.79
CA GLU A 337 97.23 45.40 126.70
C GLU A 337 98.57 45.31 127.45
N LYS A 338 99.57 46.13 127.09
CA LYS A 338 100.89 46.22 127.74
C LYS A 338 101.08 47.48 128.61
N LEU A 339 100.09 48.36 128.65
CA LEU A 339 99.91 49.39 129.69
C LEU A 339 99.10 48.80 130.85
#